data_AF-A0A3C0EC62-F1
#
_entry.id   AF-A0A3C0EC62-F1
#
_cell.length_a   1.000
_cell.length_b   1.000
_cell.length_c   1.000
_cell.angle_alpha   90.00
_cell.angle_beta   90.00
_cell.angle_gamma   90.00
#
_symmetry.space_group_name_H-M   'P 1'
#
loop_
_entity.id
_entity.type
_entity.pdbx_description
1 polymer ?
#
loop_
_entity_poly.entity_id
_entity_poly.type
_entity_poly.pdbx_seq_one_letter_code
_entity_poly.pdbx_strand_id
1 'polypeptide(L)' 'MTGIHDLRTFIDALEDAGQLARISQPVSMQHELADVGAALERAGTAAGLF' A
#
# COMPACT_ATOMS: atom_id res chain seq x y z
N MET A 1 4.27 12.36 15.52
CA MET A 1 2.83 12.16 15.30
C MET A 1 2.44 12.96 14.08
N THR A 2 2.44 12.30 12.93
CA THR A 2 2.00 12.87 11.66
C THR A 2 0.48 12.99 11.77
N GLY A 3 -0.04 14.23 11.80
CA GLY A 3 -1.47 14.41 11.67
C GLY A 3 -1.91 13.86 10.31
N ILE A 4 -3.02 13.15 10.23
CA ILE A 4 -3.56 12.70 8.95
C ILE A 4 -4.57 13.75 8.51
N HIS A 5 -4.26 14.48 7.44
CA HIS A 5 -5.09 15.58 6.92
C HIS A 5 -5.33 15.48 5.41
N ASP A 6 -4.55 14.65 4.72
CA ASP A 6 -4.70 14.33 3.32
C ASP A 6 -4.18 12.90 3.03
N LEU A 7 -4.28 12.47 1.78
CA LEU A 7 -3.82 11.15 1.38
C LEU A 7 -2.30 10.98 1.51
N ARG A 8 -1.51 12.05 1.33
CA ARG A 8 -0.04 11.96 1.42
C ARG A 8 0.38 11.71 2.86
N THR A 9 -0.15 12.50 3.78
CA THR A 9 0.08 12.35 5.23
C THR A 9 -0.47 11.04 5.78
N PHE A 10 -1.51 10.48 5.17
CA PHE A 10 -1.95 9.11 5.45
C PHE A 10 -0.94 8.06 5.00
N ILE A 11 -0.41 8.16 3.77
CA ILE A 11 0.63 7.26 3.26
C ILE A 11 1.90 7.34 4.11
N ASP A 12 2.32 8.56 4.50
CA ASP A 12 3.47 8.77 5.37
C ASP A 12 3.26 8.10 6.74
N ALA A 13 2.05 8.21 7.31
CA ALA A 13 1.72 7.53 8.57
C ALA A 13 1.72 6.00 8.45
N LEU A 14 1.31 5.44 7.31
CA LEU A 14 1.41 4.00 7.04
C LEU A 14 2.87 3.55 6.91
N GLU A 15 3.72 4.34 6.26
CA GLU A 15 5.15 4.08 6.14
C GLU A 15 5.84 4.11 7.50
N ASP A 16 5.58 5.14 8.31
CA ASP A 16 6.09 5.29 9.67
C ASP A 16 5.69 4.10 10.58
N ALA A 17 4.49 3.55 10.37
CA ALA A 17 3.97 2.40 11.11
C ALA A 17 4.47 1.04 10.59
N GLY A 18 5.23 1.00 9.48
CA GLY A 18 5.63 -0.23 8.82
C GLY A 18 4.46 -0.99 8.16
N GLN A 19 3.35 -0.30 7.89
CA GLN A 19 2.12 -0.85 7.31
C GLN A 19 1.95 -0.48 5.82
N LEU A 20 3.01 0.00 5.18
CA LEU A 20 3.06 0.30 3.75
C LEU A 20 4.02 -0.64 3.02
N ALA A 21 3.53 -1.37 2.02
CA ALA A 21 4.34 -2.17 1.11
C ALA A 21 4.51 -1.41 -0.20
N ARG A 22 5.74 -1.00 -0.51
CA ARG A 22 6.08 -0.37 -1.79
C ARG A 22 6.38 -1.43 -2.85
N ILE A 23 5.57 -1.49 -3.89
CA ILE A 23 5.78 -2.36 -5.05
C ILE A 23 6.45 -1.53 -6.15
N SER A 24 7.76 -1.70 -6.33
CA SER A 24 8.52 -0.97 -7.37
C SER A 24 8.62 -1.72 -8.70
N GLN A 25 8.12 -2.96 -8.76
CA GLN A 25 8.09 -3.72 -10.01
C GLN A 25 6.88 -3.26 -10.85
N PRO A 26 7.03 -3.12 -12.18
CA PRO A 26 5.88 -2.79 -13.03
C PRO A 26 4.78 -3.84 -12.89
N VAL A 27 3.56 -3.38 -12.57
CA VAL A 27 2.37 -4.22 -12.46
C VAL A 27 1.37 -3.81 -13.52
N SER A 28 0.77 -4.78 -14.19
CA SER A 28 -0.32 -4.54 -15.13
C SER A 28 -1.57 -4.03 -14.42
N MET A 29 -2.17 -2.97 -14.96
CA MET A 29 -3.49 -2.51 -14.51
C MET A 29 -4.59 -3.53 -14.79
N GLN A 30 -4.38 -4.44 -15.77
CA GLN A 30 -5.36 -5.48 -16.10
C GLN A 30 -5.13 -6.69 -15.20
N HIS A 31 -6.02 -6.84 -14.22
CA HIS A 31 -6.14 -7.97 -13.27
C HIS A 31 -4.97 -8.14 -12.29
N GLU A 32 -3.72 -7.88 -12.69
CA GLU A 32 -2.53 -8.11 -11.86
C GLU A 32 -2.51 -7.20 -10.62
N LEU A 33 -2.77 -5.89 -10.77
CA LEU A 33 -2.84 -4.96 -9.65
C LEU A 33 -3.86 -5.41 -8.59
N ALA A 34 -5.04 -5.84 -9.03
CA ALA A 34 -6.09 -6.32 -8.13
C ALA A 34 -5.71 -7.64 -7.45
N ASP A 35 -5.02 -8.54 -8.18
CA ASP A 35 -4.58 -9.81 -7.63
C ASP A 35 -3.49 -9.63 -6.57
N VAL A 36 -2.49 -8.77 -6.83
CA VAL A 36 -1.46 -8.40 -5.86
C VAL A 36 -2.08 -7.73 -4.63
N GLY A 37 -3.02 -6.80 -4.83
CA GLY A 37 -3.76 -6.18 -3.73
C GLY A 37 -4.52 -7.19 -2.87
N ALA A 38 -5.21 -8.14 -3.50
CA ALA A 38 -5.93 -9.20 -2.80
C ALA A 38 -4.99 -10.17 -2.07
N ALA A 39 -3.80 -10.45 -2.61
CA ALA A 39 -2.78 -11.25 -1.94
C ALA A 39 -2.27 -10.56 -0.66
N LEU A 40 -2.03 -9.25 -0.70
CA LEU A 40 -1.61 -8.47 0.47
C LEU A 40 -2.66 -8.47 1.59
N GLU A 41 -3.93 -8.32 1.23
CA GLU A 41 -5.07 -8.37 2.16
C GLU A 41 -5.18 -9.75 2.82
N ARG A 42 -5.18 -10.82 2.03
CA ARG A 42 -5.28 -12.20 2.54
C ARG A 42 -4.11 -12.58 3.45
N ALA A 43 -2.93 -12.04 3.19
CA ALA A 43 -1.75 -12.25 4.02
C ALA A 43 -1.82 -11.46 5.35
N GLY A 44 -2.81 -10.57 5.52
CA GLY A 44 -2.93 -9.70 6.69
C GLY A 44 -1.76 -8.73 6.81
N THR A 45 -1.18 -8.33 5.68
CA THR A 45 0.07 -7.56 5.63
C THR A 45 -0.22 -6.05 5.55
N ALA A 46 0.41 -5.37 4.60
CA ALA A 46 0.49 -3.92 4.49
C ALA A 46 -0.32 -3.42 3.29
N ALA A 47 -0.61 -2.12 3.29
CA ALA A 47 -1.24 -1.47 2.14
C ALA A 47 -0.24 -1.41 0.96
N GLY A 48 -0.67 -1.87 -0.22
CA GLY A 48 0.14 -1.82 -1.43
C GLY A 48 0.18 -0.43 -2.05
N LEU A 49 1.38 0.12 -2.23
CA LEU A 49 1.64 1.31 -3.05
C LEU A 49 2.40 0.88 -4.31
N PHE A 50 1.76 1.03 -5.45
CA PHE A 50 2.24 0.61 -6.78
C PHE A 50 2.80 1.80 -7.56
#